data_AF-A0A3C0Q9M4-F1
#
_entry.id   AF-A0A3C0Q9M4-F1
#
_cell.length_a   1.000
_cell.length_b   1.000
_cell.length_c   1.000
_cell.angle_alpha   90.00
_cell.angle_beta   90.00
_cell.angle_gamma   90.00
#
_symmetry.space_group_name_H-M   'P 1'
#
loop_
_entity.id
_entity.type
_entity.pdbx_description
1 polymer ?
#
loop_
_entity_poly.entity_id
_entity_poly.type
_entity_poly.pdbx_seq_one_letter_code
_entity_poly.pdbx_strand_id
1 'polypeptide(L)' 'FGQEGAGIFIAPAVIEAEVEWQYQVAAIGQIDEVKERFYAISVERRVTHPVVSTVVEAARESLFTDE' A
#
# COMPACT_ATOMS: atom_id res chain seq x y z
N PHE A 1 -19.32 12.40 0.31
CA PHE A 1 -19.87 11.03 0.37
C PHE A 1 -19.26 10.25 1.53
N GLY A 2 -18.05 9.67 1.42
CA GLY A 2 -17.44 8.89 2.51
C GLY A 2 -17.24 9.68 3.82
N GLN A 3 -16.58 10.83 3.74
CA GLN A 3 -16.33 11.71 4.90
C GLN A 3 -17.59 12.37 5.47
N GLU A 4 -18.68 12.45 4.70
CA GLU A 4 -19.94 13.04 5.16
C GLU A 4 -20.87 12.01 5.82
N GLY A 5 -20.38 10.79 6.08
CA GLY A 5 -21.15 9.72 6.73
C GLY A 5 -22.28 9.14 5.89
N ALA A 6 -22.31 9.46 4.59
CA ALA A 6 -23.38 9.04 3.69
C ALA A 6 -22.90 7.94 2.74
N GLY A 7 -23.03 6.70 3.18
CA GLY A 7 -22.87 5.49 2.35
C GLY A 7 -21.65 4.63 2.68
N ILE A 8 -21.34 3.72 1.76
CA ILE A 8 -20.21 2.77 1.83
C ILE A 8 -19.23 3.11 0.72
N PHE A 9 -17.93 3.00 1.00
CA PHE A 9 -16.86 3.21 0.02
C PHE A 9 -15.76 2.17 0.21
N ILE A 10 -14.86 2.08 -0.78
CA ILE A 10 -13.72 1.15 -0.76
C ILE A 10 -12.45 1.88 -0.36
N ALA A 11 -11.58 1.19 0.39
CA ALA A 11 -10.23 1.62 0.67
C ALA A 11 -9.28 0.41 0.68
N PRO A 12 -7.99 0.59 0.36
CA PRO A 12 -7.00 -0.47 0.49
C PRO A 12 -6.86 -0.91 1.95
N ALA A 13 -6.87 -2.22 2.19
CA ALA A 13 -6.76 -2.81 3.54
C ALA A 13 -5.50 -2.35 4.29
N VAL A 14 -4.40 -2.10 3.57
CA VAL A 14 -3.12 -1.66 4.17
C VAL A 14 -3.20 -0.30 4.86
N ILE A 15 -4.19 0.55 4.53
CA ILE A 15 -4.41 1.86 5.16
C ILE A 15 -5.72 1.92 5.96
N GLU A 16 -6.32 0.79 6.31
CA GLU A 16 -7.60 0.72 7.04
C GLU A 16 -7.61 1.62 8.28
N ALA A 17 -6.62 1.48 9.17
CA ALA A 17 -6.54 2.24 10.41
C ALA A 17 -6.47 3.76 10.18
N GLU A 18 -5.75 4.20 9.15
CA GLU A 18 -5.66 5.63 8.79
C GLU A 18 -6.99 6.14 8.24
N VAL A 19 -7.67 5.34 7.42
CA VAL A 19 -8.98 5.67 6.85
C VAL A 19 -10.04 5.78 7.95
N GLU A 20 -10.08 4.83 8.88
CA GLU A 20 -10.98 4.89 10.04
C GLU A 20 -10.73 6.15 10.88
N TRP A 21 -9.45 6.44 11.18
CA TRP A 21 -9.08 7.61 11.96
C TRP A 21 -9.40 8.93 11.24
N GLN A 22 -9.01 9.07 9.97
CA GLN A 22 -9.15 10.33 9.24
C GLN A 22 -10.61 10.66 8.90
N TYR A 23 -11.39 9.64 8.54
CA TYR A 23 -12.77 9.82 8.10
C TYR A 23 -13.82 9.51 9.18
N GLN A 24 -13.39 9.05 10.37
CA GLN A 24 -14.27 8.69 11.47
C GLN A 24 -15.31 7.64 11.05
N VAL A 25 -14.85 6.64 10.30
CA VAL A 25 -15.66 5.52 9.79
C VAL A 25 -15.18 4.20 10.41
N ALA A 26 -15.90 3.11 10.12
CA ALA A 26 -15.53 1.77 10.55
C ALA A 26 -15.48 0.81 9.35
N ALA A 27 -14.51 -0.10 9.36
CA ALA A 27 -14.43 -1.20 8.40
C ALA A 27 -15.61 -2.16 8.60
N ILE A 28 -16.30 -2.49 7.51
CA ILE A 28 -17.44 -3.43 7.52
C ILE A 28 -17.11 -4.77 6.84
N GLY A 29 -15.94 -4.89 6.22
CA GLY A 29 -15.45 -6.11 5.60
C GLY A 29 -14.30 -5.89 4.61
N GLN A 30 -13.59 -6.97 4.27
CA GLN A 30 -12.53 -7.04 3.27
C GLN A 30 -12.87 -8.13 2.24
N ILE A 31 -12.44 -7.92 0.99
CA ILE A 31 -12.51 -8.92 -0.08
C ILE A 31 -11.09 -9.24 -0.56
N ASP A 32 -10.86 -10.49 -0.97
CA ASP A 32 -9.54 -10.96 -1.44
C ASP A 32 -9.46 -11.05 -2.96
N GLU A 33 -10.60 -10.94 -3.65
CA GLU A 33 -10.73 -11.03 -5.11
C GLU A 33 -10.11 -9.83 -5.83
N VAL A 34 -9.95 -8.70 -5.13
CA VAL A 34 -9.33 -7.48 -5.65
C VAL A 34 -7.99 -7.28 -4.97
N LYS A 35 -6.90 -7.45 -5.72
CA LYS A 35 -5.53 -7.24 -5.25
C LYS A 35 -4.89 -6.05 -5.96
N GLU A 36 -4.32 -5.15 -5.18
CA GLU A 36 -3.49 -4.05 -5.67
C GLU A 36 -2.02 -4.47 -5.74
N ARG A 37 -1.28 -3.97 -6.73
CA ARG A 37 0.16 -4.26 -6.89
C ARG A 37 0.95 -2.95 -6.88
N PHE A 38 1.93 -2.87 -5.99
CA PHE A 38 2.85 -1.75 -5.91
C PHE A 38 4.15 -2.08 -6.67
N TYR A 39 4.67 -1.12 -7.42
CA TYR A 39 5.90 -1.28 -8.19
C TYR A 39 6.85 -0.13 -7.90
N ALA A 40 8.12 -0.45 -7.61
CA ALA A 40 9.21 0.51 -7.63
C ALA A 40 9.81 0.53 -9.05
N ILE A 41 9.81 1.71 -9.69
CA ILE A 41 10.30 1.88 -11.06
C ILE A 41 11.56 2.74 -11.05
N SER A 42 12.63 2.25 -11.68
CA SER A 42 13.85 3.01 -11.94
C SER A 42 14.06 3.20 -13.45
N VAL A 43 14.70 4.29 -13.82
CA VAL A 43 15.09 4.58 -15.22
C VAL A 43 16.28 3.73 -15.67
N GLU A 44 17.03 3.15 -14.73
CA GLU A 44 18.17 2.29 -15.03
C GLU A 44 17.71 0.89 -15.45
N ARG A 45 18.19 0.39 -16.61
CA ARG A 45 17.95 -0.99 -17.03
C ARG A 45 18.68 -2.03 -16.15
N ARG A 46 19.82 -1.64 -15.58
CA ARG A 46 20.57 -2.41 -14.57
C ARG A 46 20.87 -1.46 -13.42
N VAL A 47 20.50 -1.85 -12.20
CA VAL A 47 20.78 -1.02 -11.02
C VAL A 47 22.28 -0.96 -10.80
N THR A 48 22.86 0.21 -11.04
CA THR A 48 24.30 0.47 -10.87
C THR A 48 24.55 1.62 -9.90
N HIS A 49 23.60 2.55 -9.80
CA HIS A 49 23.72 3.66 -8.89
C HIS A 49 23.62 3.16 -7.43
N PRO A 50 24.61 3.46 -6.57
CA PRO A 50 24.70 2.90 -5.22
C PRO A 50 23.47 3.22 -4.36
N VAL A 51 22.94 4.44 -4.46
CA VAL A 51 21.73 4.83 -3.71
C VAL A 51 20.50 4.03 -4.16
N VAL A 52 20.35 3.76 -5.45
CA VAL A 52 19.22 2.99 -5.97
C VAL A 52 19.35 1.53 -5.52
N SER A 53 20.57 0.99 -5.55
CA SER A 53 20.86 -0.35 -5.02
C SER A 53 20.47 -0.47 -3.56
N THR A 54 20.87 0.47 -2.70
CA THR A 54 20.52 0.43 -1.27
C THR A 54 19.02 0.47 -1.03
N VAL A 55 18.28 1.32 -1.75
CA VAL A 55 16.82 1.41 -1.62
C VAL A 55 16.14 0.11 -2.06
N VAL A 56 16.59 -0.49 -3.17
CA VAL A 56 16.02 -1.74 -3.69
C VAL A 56 16.31 -2.92 -2.76
N GLU A 57 17.53 -3.03 -2.21
CA GLU A 57 17.89 -4.07 -1.24
C GLU A 57 17.07 -3.93 0.05
N ALA A 58 16.99 -2.72 0.63
CA ALA A 58 16.18 -2.47 1.83
C ALA A 58 14.68 -2.79 1.60
N ALA A 59 14.16 -2.48 0.41
CA ALA A 59 12.79 -2.83 0.04
C ALA A 59 12.61 -4.35 -0.10
N ARG A 60 13.59 -5.08 -0.62
CA ARG A 60 13.54 -6.55 -0.71
C ARG A 60 13.47 -7.21 0.66
N GLU A 61 14.29 -6.74 1.59
CA GLU A 61 14.31 -7.27 2.96
C GLU A 61 13.03 -6.93 3.72
N SER A 62 12.51 -5.71 3.59
CA SER A 62 11.36 -5.25 4.39
C SER A 62 9.99 -5.59 3.81
N LEU A 63 9.83 -5.64 2.49
CA LEU A 63 8.52 -5.80 1.82
C LEU A 63 8.23 -7.24 1.39
N PHE A 64 9.24 -8.09 1.24
CA PHE A 64 9.11 -9.47 0.76
C PHE A 64 9.70 -10.51 1.72
N THR A 65 9.76 -10.20 3.02
CA THR A 65 10.03 -11.26 4.01
C THR A 65 8.82 -12.20 4.02
N ASP A 66 9.02 -13.42 3.54
CA ASP A 66 8.04 -14.50 3.62
C ASP A 66 7.79 -14.83 5.10
N GLU A 67 6.52 -14.84 5.52
CA GLU A 67 6.03 -15.69 6.61
C GLU A 67 5.64 -17.07 6.06
#